data_AF-A0A7C5Y593-F1
#
_entry.id   AF-A0A7C5Y593-F1
#
_cell.length_a   1.000
_cell.length_b   1.000
_cell.length_c   1.000
_cell.angle_alpha   90.00
_cell.angle_beta   90.00
_cell.angle_gamma   90.00
#
_symmetry.space_group_name_H-M   'P 1'
#
loop_
_entity.id
_entity.type
_entity.pdbx_description
1 polymer ?
#
loop_
_entity_poly.entity_id
_entity_poly.type
_entity_poly.pdbx_seq_one_letter_code
_entity_poly.pdbx_strand_id
1 'polypeptide(L)'
;MESEDIKKQEEFELIPVTPLRRLEKRIEELEKKASINERELYREIIQIIRMNQEIVDALIKANDSLRIELSKLPLKLEELTKKIDELLELIKAAGEEESRATFDTKPLLDKIEKLTEINNKILENNEALISLLEEISRRLTRPLPPPPTKPPITPRPPFSQ
;
A
#
# COMPACT_ATOMS: atom_id res chain seq x y z
N MET A 1 20.31 -125.81 14.48
CA MET A 1 20.88 -124.84 13.52
C MET A 1 20.19 -123.51 13.79
N GLU A 2 20.63 -122.81 14.84
CA GLU A 2 20.02 -121.57 15.34
C GLU A 2 21.17 -120.66 15.76
N SER A 3 21.85 -119.99 14.83
CA SER A 3 22.95 -119.06 15.19
C SER A 3 23.35 -118.07 14.09
N GLU A 4 22.53 -117.80 13.07
CA GLU A 4 22.88 -116.79 12.05
C GLU A 4 21.94 -115.57 11.98
N ASP A 5 20.71 -115.66 12.49
CA ASP A 5 19.75 -114.55 12.39
C ASP A 5 19.84 -113.48 13.49
N ILE A 6 20.72 -113.62 14.48
CA ILE A 6 20.89 -112.64 15.58
C ILE A 6 22.03 -111.64 15.30
N LYS A 7 22.81 -111.82 14.22
CA LYS A 7 23.93 -110.91 13.86
C LYS A 7 23.57 -109.77 12.91
N LYS A 8 22.29 -109.59 12.58
CA LYS A 8 21.77 -108.30 12.07
C LYS A 8 21.33 -107.42 13.25
N GLN A 9 22.18 -107.34 14.28
CA GLN A 9 22.10 -106.26 15.25
C GLN A 9 22.36 -104.98 14.48
N GLU A 10 21.26 -104.27 14.22
CA GLU A 10 21.15 -102.87 13.85
C GLU A 10 22.50 -102.14 13.95
N GLU A 11 23.24 -102.14 12.85
CA GLU A 11 24.37 -101.25 12.64
C GLU A 11 23.80 -99.83 12.54
N PHE A 12 23.50 -99.23 13.69
CA PHE A 12 23.21 -97.82 13.76
C PHE A 12 24.51 -97.07 13.47
N GLU A 13 24.60 -96.47 12.29
CA GLU A 13 25.55 -95.39 12.06
C GLU A 13 25.20 -94.27 13.06
N LEU A 14 26.09 -94.06 14.04
CA LEU A 14 25.95 -92.97 14.99
C LEU A 14 26.20 -91.66 14.25
N ILE A 15 25.16 -91.10 13.63
CA ILE A 15 25.23 -89.78 13.00
C ILE A 15 25.46 -88.80 14.15
N PRO A 16 26.62 -88.10 14.20
CA PRO A 16 26.84 -87.12 15.23
C PRO A 16 25.74 -86.07 15.13
N VAL A 17 24.97 -85.86 16.21
CA VAL A 17 23.85 -84.90 16.25
C VAL A 17 24.31 -83.44 16.33
N THR A 18 25.61 -83.21 16.51
CA THR A 18 26.20 -81.88 16.67
C THR A 18 26.01 -80.98 15.42
N PRO A 19 26.21 -81.45 14.18
CA PRO A 19 25.89 -80.68 12.98
C PRO A 19 24.39 -80.41 12.83
N LEU A 20 23.53 -81.37 13.18
CA LEU A 20 22.07 -81.19 13.14
C LEU A 20 21.60 -80.12 14.14
N ARG A 21 22.10 -80.14 15.38
CA ARG A 21 21.85 -79.07 16.37
C ARG A 21 22.37 -77.70 15.92
N ARG A 22 23.50 -77.65 15.20
CA ARG A 22 24.01 -76.39 14.63
C ARG A 22 23.10 -75.88 13.51
N LEU A 23 22.54 -76.77 12.69
CA LEU A 23 21.59 -76.41 11.65
C LEU A 23 20.25 -75.96 12.24
N GLU A 24 19.73 -76.67 13.24
CA GLU A 24 18.52 -76.30 13.97
C GLU A 24 18.65 -74.93 14.62
N LYS A 25 19.77 -74.67 15.33
CA LYS A 25 20.05 -73.36 15.91
C LYS A 25 20.16 -72.25 14.85
N ARG A 26 20.77 -72.54 13.69
CA ARG A 26 20.85 -71.59 12.57
C ARG A 26 19.48 -71.33 11.93
N ILE A 27 18.64 -72.34 11.80
CA ILE A 27 17.27 -72.21 11.28
C ILE A 27 16.44 -71.37 12.25
N GLU A 28 16.51 -71.64 13.55
CA GLU A 28 15.82 -70.86 14.58
C GLU A 28 16.25 -69.38 14.58
N GLU A 29 17.55 -69.11 14.41
CA GLU A 29 18.09 -67.76 14.29
C GLU A 29 17.63 -67.07 12.99
N LEU A 30 17.52 -67.81 11.87
CA LEU A 30 17.05 -67.29 10.59
C LEU A 30 15.54 -67.00 10.60
N GLU A 31 14.72 -67.88 11.17
CA GLU A 31 13.27 -67.70 11.30
C GLU A 31 12.93 -66.50 12.18
N LYS A 32 13.66 -66.30 13.29
CA LYS A 32 13.50 -65.11 14.13
C LYS A 32 13.85 -63.83 13.38
N LYS A 33 14.94 -63.82 12.60
CA LYS A 33 15.35 -62.64 11.82
C LYS A 33 14.42 -62.33 10.65
N ALA A 34 13.97 -63.35 9.92
CA ALA A 34 13.08 -63.18 8.78
C ALA A 34 11.69 -62.68 9.20
N SER A 35 11.11 -63.27 10.25
CA SER A 35 9.76 -62.92 10.72
C SER A 35 9.67 -61.54 11.36
N ILE A 36 10.74 -61.05 11.99
CA ILE A 36 10.81 -59.69 12.56
C ILE A 36 10.88 -58.65 11.42
N ASN A 37 11.73 -58.87 10.42
CA ASN A 37 11.89 -57.94 9.30
C ASN A 37 10.61 -57.78 8.47
N GLU A 38 9.88 -58.84 8.19
CA GLU A 38 8.63 -58.74 7.41
C GLU A 38 7.58 -57.89 8.14
N ARG A 39 7.41 -58.09 9.45
CA ARG A 39 6.45 -57.32 10.26
C ARG A 39 6.83 -55.84 10.37
N GLU A 40 8.11 -55.52 10.43
CA GLU A 40 8.60 -54.14 10.44
C GLU A 40 8.35 -53.46 9.09
N LEU A 41 8.65 -54.13 7.97
CA LEU A 41 8.34 -53.63 6.63
C LEU A 41 6.84 -53.38 6.44
N TYR A 42 5.97 -54.29 6.91
CA TYR A 42 4.52 -54.07 6.86
C TYR A 42 4.07 -52.86 7.67
N ARG A 43 4.68 -52.61 8.84
CA ARG A 43 4.37 -51.41 9.64
C ARG A 43 4.80 -50.14 8.94
N GLU A 44 5.99 -50.12 8.34
CA GLU A 44 6.48 -48.98 7.56
C GLU A 44 5.58 -48.70 6.35
N ILE A 45 5.16 -49.73 5.61
CA ILE A 45 4.24 -49.57 4.48
C ILE A 45 2.90 -48.97 4.95
N ILE A 46 2.34 -49.47 6.05
CA ILE A 46 1.09 -48.92 6.62
C ILE A 46 1.27 -47.46 7.04
N GLN A 47 2.43 -47.12 7.62
CA GLN A 47 2.74 -45.75 8.01
C GLN A 47 2.86 -44.82 6.79
N ILE A 48 3.52 -45.27 5.73
CA ILE A 48 3.60 -44.53 4.45
C ILE A 48 2.21 -44.32 3.87
N ILE A 49 1.37 -45.36 3.86
CA ILE A 49 -0.02 -45.25 3.38
C ILE A 49 -0.79 -44.23 4.21
N ARG A 50 -0.69 -44.27 5.54
CA ARG A 50 -1.35 -43.29 6.43
C ARG A 50 -0.87 -41.87 6.13
N MET A 51 0.43 -41.67 6.03
CA MET A 51 1.01 -40.35 5.74
C MET A 51 0.58 -39.83 4.37
N ASN A 52 0.52 -40.70 3.35
CA ASN A 52 0.00 -40.34 2.03
C ASN A 52 -1.48 -39.94 2.10
N GLN A 53 -2.30 -40.63 2.89
CA GLN A 53 -3.70 -40.24 3.05
C GLN A 53 -3.86 -38.90 3.78
N GLU A 54 -3.04 -38.62 4.79
CA GLU A 54 -3.01 -37.31 5.44
C GLU A 54 -2.62 -36.20 4.46
N ILE A 55 -1.65 -36.44 3.57
CA ILE A 55 -1.25 -35.50 2.51
C ILE A 55 -2.39 -35.29 1.52
N VAL A 56 -3.04 -36.37 1.07
CA VAL A 56 -4.17 -36.30 0.14
C VAL A 56 -5.34 -35.53 0.76
N ASP A 57 -5.67 -35.78 2.02
CA ASP A 57 -6.72 -35.04 2.74
C ASP A 57 -6.39 -33.55 2.88
N ALA A 58 -5.13 -33.22 3.18
CA ALA A 58 -4.67 -31.84 3.24
C ALA A 58 -4.77 -31.16 1.87
N LEU A 59 -4.42 -31.87 0.80
CA LEU A 59 -4.51 -31.38 -0.58
C LEU A 59 -5.96 -31.12 -0.98
N ILE A 60 -6.89 -32.03 -0.64
CA ILE A 60 -8.32 -31.87 -0.90
C ILE A 60 -8.83 -30.61 -0.18
N LYS A 61 -8.53 -30.46 1.12
CA LYS A 61 -8.94 -29.28 1.90
C LYS A 61 -8.37 -27.98 1.33
N ALA A 62 -7.10 -27.96 0.93
CA ALA A 62 -6.48 -26.80 0.30
C ALA A 62 -7.14 -26.48 -1.04
N ASN A 63 -7.46 -27.49 -1.85
CA ASN A 63 -8.14 -27.32 -3.13
C ASN A 63 -9.56 -26.78 -2.94
N ASP A 64 -10.33 -27.32 -1.99
CA ASP A 64 -11.67 -26.82 -1.66
C ASP A 64 -11.62 -25.36 -1.17
N SER A 65 -10.64 -25.01 -0.32
CA SER A 65 -10.43 -23.62 0.11
C SER A 65 -10.12 -22.70 -1.06
N LEU A 66 -9.21 -23.10 -1.95
CA LEU A 66 -8.87 -22.35 -3.16
C LEU A 66 -10.08 -22.19 -4.08
N ARG A 67 -10.87 -23.25 -4.27
CA ARG A 67 -12.09 -23.21 -5.06
C ARG A 67 -13.10 -22.23 -4.50
N ILE A 68 -13.25 -22.16 -3.18
CA ILE A 68 -14.09 -21.17 -2.50
C ILE A 68 -13.55 -19.75 -2.73
N GLU A 69 -12.26 -19.52 -2.59
CA GLU A 69 -11.66 -18.20 -2.85
C GLU A 69 -11.83 -17.76 -4.31
N LEU A 70 -11.61 -18.66 -5.26
CA LEU A 70 -11.87 -18.42 -6.67
C LEU A 70 -13.34 -18.09 -6.94
N SER A 71 -14.28 -18.78 -6.27
CA SER A 71 -15.71 -18.49 -6.42
C SER A 71 -16.11 -17.09 -5.93
N LYS A 72 -15.33 -16.49 -5.02
CA LYS A 72 -15.56 -15.13 -4.50
C LYS A 72 -14.97 -14.04 -5.39
N LEU A 73 -14.04 -14.36 -6.30
CA LEU A 73 -13.40 -13.36 -7.16
C LEU A 73 -14.38 -12.67 -8.12
N PRO A 74 -15.28 -13.37 -8.83
CA PRO A 74 -16.27 -12.72 -9.71
C PRO A 74 -17.11 -11.68 -8.97
N LEU A 75 -17.57 -11.98 -7.76
CA LEU A 75 -18.35 -11.06 -6.94
C LEU A 75 -17.57 -9.78 -6.61
N LYS A 76 -16.30 -9.92 -6.21
CA LYS A 76 -15.42 -8.76 -5.96
C LYS A 76 -15.14 -7.95 -7.22
N LEU A 77 -15.03 -8.62 -8.38
CA LEU A 77 -14.86 -7.94 -9.67
C LEU A 77 -16.13 -7.17 -10.05
N GLU A 78 -17.31 -7.74 -9.87
CA GLU A 78 -18.58 -7.04 -10.10
C GLU A 78 -18.73 -5.80 -9.20
N GLU A 79 -18.37 -5.91 -7.92
CA GLU A 79 -18.35 -4.77 -7.00
C GLU A 79 -17.37 -3.67 -7.46
N LEU A 80 -16.19 -4.07 -7.94
CA LEU A 80 -15.21 -3.12 -8.48
C LEU A 80 -15.72 -2.46 -9.77
N THR A 81 -16.31 -3.21 -10.68
CA THR A 81 -16.91 -2.69 -11.91
C THR A 81 -18.00 -1.67 -11.58
N LYS A 82 -18.90 -1.96 -10.62
CA LYS A 82 -19.92 -1.00 -10.18
C LYS A 82 -19.32 0.31 -9.65
N LYS A 83 -18.28 0.23 -8.83
CA LYS A 83 -17.59 1.45 -8.32
C LYS A 83 -16.95 2.25 -9.44
N ILE A 84 -16.43 1.58 -10.47
CA ILE A 84 -15.88 2.24 -11.66
C ILE A 84 -17.00 2.91 -12.45
N ASP A 85 -18.13 2.24 -12.65
CA ASP A 85 -19.29 2.81 -13.34
C ASP A 85 -19.84 4.04 -12.60
N GLU A 86 -19.99 3.96 -11.27
CA GLU A 86 -20.36 5.09 -10.42
C GLU A 86 -19.36 6.25 -10.54
N LEU A 87 -18.06 5.96 -10.53
CA LEU A 87 -17.03 6.97 -10.73
C LEU A 87 -17.13 7.62 -12.12
N LEU A 88 -17.39 6.82 -13.16
CA LEU A 88 -17.56 7.33 -14.53
C LEU A 88 -18.83 8.19 -14.64
N GLU A 89 -19.91 7.85 -13.94
CA GLU A 89 -21.12 8.67 -13.86
C GLU A 89 -20.84 10.01 -13.18
N LEU A 90 -20.10 10.01 -12.07
CA LEU A 90 -19.69 11.25 -11.39
C LEU A 90 -18.80 12.13 -12.28
N ILE A 91 -17.86 11.54 -13.00
CA ILE A 91 -17.00 12.27 -13.96
C ILE A 91 -17.83 12.85 -15.09
N LYS A 92 -18.78 12.09 -15.66
CA LYS A 92 -19.70 12.59 -16.69
C LYS A 92 -20.56 13.73 -16.16
N ALA A 93 -21.11 13.61 -14.96
CA ALA A 93 -21.90 14.66 -14.33
C ALA A 93 -21.08 15.93 -14.10
N ALA A 94 -19.84 15.81 -13.61
CA ALA A 94 -18.94 16.95 -13.43
C ALA A 94 -18.58 17.61 -14.78
N GLY A 95 -18.30 16.83 -15.82
CA GLY A 95 -18.02 17.35 -17.16
C GLY A 95 -19.24 18.00 -17.82
N GLU A 96 -20.45 17.47 -17.58
CA GLU A 96 -21.70 18.10 -18.01
C GLU A 96 -22.02 19.38 -17.24
N GLU A 97 -21.70 19.46 -15.95
CA GLU A 97 -21.87 20.67 -15.14
C GLU A 97 -20.91 21.77 -15.60
N GLU A 98 -19.67 21.43 -15.94
CA GLU A 98 -18.68 22.35 -16.52
C GLU A 98 -19.05 22.82 -17.95
N SER A 99 -19.75 21.99 -18.73
CA SER A 99 -20.23 22.37 -20.07
C SER A 99 -21.61 23.04 -20.08
N ARG A 100 -22.45 22.81 -19.06
CA ARG A 100 -23.68 23.61 -18.79
C ARG A 100 -23.37 24.93 -18.08
N ALA A 101 -22.16 25.09 -17.55
CA ALA A 101 -21.56 26.38 -17.24
C ALA A 101 -21.22 27.18 -18.52
N THR A 102 -22.09 27.17 -19.53
CA THR A 102 -22.37 28.37 -20.34
C THR A 102 -23.05 29.39 -19.43
N PHE A 103 -22.34 29.81 -18.37
CA PHE A 103 -22.71 30.99 -17.60
C PHE A 103 -22.77 32.13 -18.60
N ASP A 104 -23.87 32.87 -18.56
CA ASP A 104 -23.94 34.19 -19.15
C ASP A 104 -22.82 35.02 -18.49
N THR A 105 -21.65 35.07 -19.13
CA THR A 105 -20.45 35.76 -18.62
C THR A 105 -20.60 37.27 -18.74
N LYS A 106 -21.63 37.75 -19.46
CA LYS A 106 -21.97 39.16 -19.64
C LYS A 106 -22.14 39.92 -18.32
N PRO A 107 -22.99 39.51 -17.36
CA PRO A 107 -23.12 40.20 -16.08
C PRO A 107 -21.84 40.20 -15.24
N LEU A 108 -20.96 39.22 -15.42
CA LEU A 108 -19.67 39.15 -14.73
C LEU A 108 -18.66 40.10 -15.39
N LEU A 109 -18.63 40.13 -16.71
CA LEU A 109 -17.81 41.03 -17.53
C LEU A 109 -18.19 42.50 -17.29
N ASP A 110 -19.49 42.82 -17.27
CA ASP A 110 -20.00 44.17 -16.97
C ASP A 110 -19.59 44.64 -15.57
N LYS A 111 -19.54 43.73 -14.59
CA LYS A 111 -19.07 44.06 -13.23
C LYS A 111 -17.56 44.28 -13.19
N ILE A 112 -16.80 43.49 -13.93
CA ILE A 112 -15.34 43.64 -14.04
C ILE A 112 -15.00 44.97 -14.74
N GLU A 113 -15.73 45.32 -15.79
CA GLU A 113 -15.56 46.59 -16.52
C GLU A 113 -15.86 47.79 -15.61
N LYS A 114 -16.98 47.76 -14.88
CA LYS A 114 -17.31 48.80 -13.88
C LYS A 114 -16.28 48.91 -12.76
N LEU A 115 -15.74 47.79 -12.28
CA LEU A 115 -14.66 47.80 -11.27
C LEU A 115 -13.38 48.41 -11.83
N THR A 116 -13.09 48.17 -13.11
CA THR A 116 -11.92 48.74 -13.80
C THR A 116 -12.07 50.25 -13.96
N GLU A 117 -13.26 50.73 -14.36
CA GLU A 117 -13.56 52.16 -14.44
C GLU A 117 -13.43 52.88 -13.09
N ILE A 118 -13.97 52.28 -12.03
CA ILE A 118 -13.88 52.84 -10.67
C ILE A 118 -12.41 52.91 -10.22
N ASN A 119 -11.62 51.86 -10.45
CA ASN A 119 -10.20 51.85 -10.10
C ASN A 119 -9.41 52.93 -10.86
N ASN A 120 -9.66 53.11 -12.16
CA ASN A 120 -9.00 54.17 -12.94
C ASN A 120 -9.34 55.56 -12.39
N LYS A 121 -10.60 55.80 -12.03
CA LYS A 121 -11.02 57.07 -11.42
C LYS A 121 -10.39 57.30 -10.04
N ILE A 122 -10.18 56.24 -9.26
CA ILE A 122 -9.46 56.32 -7.98
C ILE A 122 -7.99 56.66 -8.21
N LEU A 123 -7.34 56.07 -9.22
CA LEU A 123 -5.96 56.38 -9.56
C LEU A 123 -5.80 57.85 -9.96
N GLU A 124 -6.66 58.37 -10.84
CA GLU A 124 -6.65 59.78 -11.23
C GLU A 124 -6.83 60.72 -10.04
N ASN A 125 -7.78 60.42 -9.15
CA ASN A 125 -7.99 61.20 -7.93
C ASN A 125 -6.78 61.15 -6.98
N ASN A 126 -6.13 59.98 -6.86
CA ASN A 126 -4.94 59.83 -6.03
C ASN A 126 -3.77 60.63 -6.62
N GLU A 127 -3.58 60.63 -7.94
CA GLU A 127 -2.57 61.46 -8.60
C GLU A 127 -2.83 62.96 -8.37
N ALA A 128 -4.09 63.40 -8.48
CA ALA A 128 -4.47 64.77 -8.18
C ALA A 128 -4.20 65.16 -6.71
N LEU A 129 -4.51 64.26 -5.76
CA LEU A 129 -4.23 64.47 -4.34
C LEU A 129 -2.73 64.53 -4.06
N ILE A 130 -1.93 63.68 -4.69
CA ILE A 130 -0.46 63.72 -4.58
C ILE A 130 0.07 65.05 -5.10
N SER A 131 -0.41 65.53 -6.24
CA SER A 131 -0.01 66.82 -6.80
C SER A 131 -0.34 68.00 -5.86
N LEU A 132 -1.53 67.99 -5.25
CA LEU A 132 -1.92 69.00 -4.26
C LEU A 132 -1.04 68.94 -3.00
N LEU A 133 -0.71 67.73 -2.52
CA LEU A 133 0.19 67.54 -1.39
C LEU A 133 1.62 68.02 -1.70
N GLU A 134 2.11 67.81 -2.92
CA GLU A 134 3.38 68.36 -3.38
C GLU A 134 3.37 69.89 -3.42
N GLU A 135 2.28 70.52 -3.86
CA GLU A 135 2.15 71.97 -3.86
C GLU A 135 2.16 72.54 -2.44
N ILE A 136 1.44 71.91 -1.50
CA ILE A 136 1.44 72.28 -0.09
C ILE A 136 2.85 72.13 0.50
N SER A 137 3.52 71.01 0.22
CA SER A 137 4.91 70.77 0.65
C SER A 137 5.87 71.85 0.14
N ARG A 138 5.75 72.25 -1.14
CA ARG A 138 6.54 73.35 -1.73
C ARG A 138 6.26 74.69 -1.06
N ARG A 139 5.00 74.97 -0.70
CA ARG A 139 4.63 76.21 -0.01
C ARG A 139 5.20 76.26 1.41
N LEU A 140 5.26 75.11 2.10
CA LEU A 140 5.82 75.00 3.44
C LEU A 140 7.35 75.03 3.46
N THR A 141 8.01 74.55 2.41
CA THR A 141 9.48 74.55 2.29
C THR A 141 10.04 75.80 1.63
N ARG A 142 9.20 76.73 1.16
CA ARG A 142 9.67 78.00 0.58
C ARG A 142 10.30 78.87 1.68
N PRO A 143 11.59 79.25 1.57
CA PRO A 143 12.22 80.12 2.55
C PRO A 143 11.55 81.50 2.56
N LEU A 144 11.30 82.03 3.76
CA LEU A 144 10.69 83.34 3.97
C LEU A 144 11.52 84.44 3.27
N PRO A 145 10.88 85.41 2.59
CA PRO A 145 11.59 86.56 2.04
C PRO A 145 12.23 87.38 3.17
N PRO A 146 13.42 87.96 2.95
CA PRO A 146 14.10 88.75 3.97
C PRO A 146 13.25 89.95 4.40
N PRO A 147 13.28 90.33 5.68
CA PRO A 147 12.44 91.41 6.20
C PRO A 147 12.80 92.74 5.51
N PRO A 148 11.80 93.61 5.27
CA PRO A 148 12.03 94.89 4.63
C PRO A 148 12.96 95.76 5.47
N THR A 149 13.97 96.35 4.82
CA THR A 149 14.87 97.34 5.42
C THR A 149 14.05 98.55 5.86
N LYS A 150 14.19 98.96 7.13
CA LYS A 150 13.49 100.12 7.68
C LYS A 150 13.86 101.39 6.89
N PRO A 151 12.88 102.24 6.54
CA PRO A 151 13.15 103.50 5.86
C PRO A 151 13.92 104.49 6.76
N PRO A 152 14.78 105.35 6.18
CA PRO A 152 15.61 106.28 6.94
C PRO A 152 14.75 107.36 7.60
N ILE A 153 14.95 107.56 8.90
CA ILE A 153 14.31 108.60 9.71
C ILE A 153 14.93 109.95 9.32
N THR A 154 14.14 110.85 8.73
CA THR A 154 14.54 112.23 8.50
C THR A 154 14.33 113.06 9.79
N PRO A 155 15.31 113.89 10.19
CA PRO A 155 15.21 114.71 11.40
C PRO A 155 14.19 115.84 11.24
N ARG A 156 13.38 116.05 12.27
CA ARG A 156 12.32 117.07 12.37
C ARG A 156 12.94 118.48 12.52
N PRO A 157 12.46 119.50 11.79
CA PRO A 157 12.98 120.87 11.87
C PRO A 157 12.53 121.63 13.15
N PRO A 158 13.21 122.76 13.48
CA PRO A 158 13.38 123.23 14.86
C PRO A 158 12.24 124.11 15.37
N PHE A 159 12.07 124.12 16.69
CA PHE A 159 11.21 125.08 17.40
C PHE A 159 11.94 126.43 17.54
N SER A 160 11.21 127.49 17.19
CA SER A 160 11.58 128.90 17.27
C SER A 160 11.50 129.48 18.69
N GLN A 161 12.47 130.33 19.03
CA GLN A 161 12.28 131.60 19.75
C GLN A 161 13.22 132.65 19.16
#